data_AF-A0A133YX06-F1
#
_entry.id   AF-A0A133YX06-F1
#
_cell.length_a   1.000
_cell.length_b   1.000
_cell.length_c   1.000
_cell.angle_alpha   90.00
_cell.angle_beta   90.00
_cell.angle_gamma   90.00
#
_symmetry.space_group_name_H-M   'P 1'
#
loop_
_entity.id
_entity.type
_entity.pdbx_description
1 polymer ?
#
loop_
_entity_poly.entity_id
_entity_poly.type
_entity_poly.pdbx_seq_one_letter_code
_entity_poly.pdbx_strand_id
1 'polypeptide(L)'
;MKFLFFVYEIIRHPIKNISIWLVGLVALLIYENIPIEIKGKDMFLMSVGLVSIITFISNFLEKQTIDIDNKDNFYLGYNIKKLKFYRNFWLKRFNELPVKLLFWVIAIIPIITIFVELKYKSKVLNEMVEIIVAHIKYIDSIWLATFIVSSFYCTALLIESVDLSRKNFSQSYLYKITNQFEKYKIKIEIKQDFKEIFNNILNMKSILGLENNFNSNVERVINYIVNSGDAVSASDSEIIEFYNIAFECEGNKIDNLLNKVYKYAKWKKNKKIKFFIDTHLLSRILKSLKLYYYIKWDTLNKLDVLPSGIISIAIRDLRRLIEIEQNLYQNTEYKKKFWGNYTRNKYYFKEDKTKSNLCISKICEILEEKFRNINFLNQFNDIKSMMNLFEVLSKVDCQNKNNRYLSPIFKILFEHIIDDKNKENAFVKLFYDSMKNNHLPEYIINERNNISKNILMSGNLITNNILEYLLSFMKLEDIVVVLIFRLAYSERSYRGVMAIDEFKVWKSVINKLIARKDIDDLKNPKFVDELCNEISTSYVSHFIIEEFVRWMWYSLFENFDEKKYEEFVKLGEEGIRINFSLDSYIIVRLLLCNYPYSSLHTYEFKDKNKNKK
;
A
#
# COMPACT_ATOMS: atom_id res chain seq x y z
N MET A 1 13.07 18.13 -43.87
CA MET A 1 12.97 17.09 -42.82
C MET A 1 11.57 17.01 -42.18
N LYS A 2 11.01 18.10 -41.62
CA LYS A 2 9.67 18.08 -40.98
C LYS A 2 8.51 17.59 -41.87
N PHE A 3 8.50 17.96 -43.15
CA PHE A 3 7.46 17.52 -44.10
C PHE A 3 7.52 16.00 -44.39
N LEU A 4 8.72 15.43 -44.52
CA LEU A 4 8.89 13.98 -44.72
C LEU A 4 8.46 13.18 -43.48
N PHE A 5 8.74 13.69 -42.27
CA PHE A 5 8.23 13.11 -41.03
C PHE A 5 6.70 13.18 -40.94
N PHE A 6 6.11 14.29 -41.40
CA PHE A 6 4.66 14.46 -41.46
C PHE A 6 3.98 13.45 -42.41
N VAL A 7 4.52 13.29 -43.63
CA VAL A 7 4.02 12.28 -44.59
C VAL A 7 4.20 10.87 -44.05
N TYR A 8 5.33 10.58 -43.39
CA TYR A 8 5.59 9.29 -42.76
C TYR A 8 4.60 8.97 -41.62
N GLU A 9 4.26 9.95 -40.77
CA GLU A 9 3.23 9.78 -39.73
C GLU A 9 1.84 9.51 -40.30
N ILE A 10 1.48 10.16 -41.41
CA ILE A 10 0.19 9.94 -42.09
C ILE A 10 0.06 8.48 -42.55
N ILE A 11 1.12 7.92 -43.12
CA ILE A 11 1.17 6.55 -43.64
C ILE A 11 1.20 5.53 -42.50
N ARG A 12 1.96 5.79 -41.43
CA ARG A 12 2.13 4.85 -40.31
C ARG A 12 0.86 4.69 -39.45
N HIS A 13 0.00 5.71 -39.40
CA HIS A 13 -1.20 5.71 -38.56
C HIS A 13 -2.48 6.03 -39.37
N PRO A 14 -2.95 5.11 -40.23
CA PRO A 14 -4.05 5.38 -41.17
C PRO A 14 -5.39 5.67 -40.46
N ILE A 15 -5.66 5.00 -39.33
CA ILE A 15 -6.89 5.20 -38.54
C ILE A 15 -6.92 6.57 -37.85
N LYS A 16 -5.76 7.11 -37.48
CA LYS A 16 -5.63 8.45 -36.86
C LYS A 16 -5.80 9.56 -37.91
N ASN A 17 -5.37 9.29 -39.14
CA ASN A 17 -5.38 10.25 -40.25
C ASN A 17 -6.47 9.96 -41.29
N ILE A 18 -7.55 9.29 -40.88
CA ILE A 18 -8.60 8.82 -41.79
C ILE A 18 -9.24 9.96 -42.59
N SER A 19 -9.30 11.17 -42.03
CA SER A 19 -9.80 12.37 -42.71
C SER A 19 -8.92 12.78 -43.89
N ILE A 20 -7.59 12.70 -43.78
CA ILE A 20 -6.66 13.01 -44.88
C ILE A 20 -6.81 11.98 -46.01
N TRP A 21 -6.89 10.70 -45.66
CA TRP A 21 -7.12 9.63 -46.63
C TRP A 21 -8.46 9.76 -47.34
N LEU A 22 -9.51 10.16 -46.61
CA LEU A 22 -10.84 10.39 -47.16
C LEU A 22 -10.87 11.61 -48.09
N VAL A 23 -10.17 12.70 -47.76
CA VAL A 23 -9.98 13.85 -48.66
C VAL A 23 -9.27 13.42 -49.95
N GLY A 24 -8.19 12.66 -49.86
CA GLY A 24 -7.47 12.16 -51.04
C GLY A 24 -8.34 11.29 -51.95
N LEU A 25 -9.11 10.36 -51.36
CA LEU A 25 -10.02 9.49 -52.10
C LEU A 25 -11.15 10.28 -52.77
N VAL A 26 -11.79 11.20 -52.04
CA VAL A 26 -12.87 12.04 -52.58
C VAL A 26 -12.35 12.98 -53.67
N ALA A 27 -11.14 13.54 -53.52
CA ALA A 27 -10.52 14.38 -54.55
C ALA A 27 -10.23 13.61 -55.85
N LEU A 28 -9.84 12.33 -55.78
CA LEU A 28 -9.66 11.50 -56.97
C LEU A 28 -11.00 11.26 -57.68
N LEU A 29 -12.04 10.90 -56.92
CA LEU A 29 -13.38 10.65 -57.48
C LEU A 29 -13.99 11.89 -58.15
N ILE A 30 -13.84 13.06 -57.52
CA ILE A 30 -14.32 14.34 -58.06
C ILE A 30 -13.55 14.69 -59.34
N TYR A 31 -12.23 14.54 -59.34
CA TYR A 31 -11.39 14.89 -60.49
C TYR A 31 -11.76 14.10 -61.75
N GLU A 32 -12.07 12.81 -61.61
CA GLU A 32 -12.41 11.93 -62.73
C GLU A 32 -13.83 12.16 -63.26
N ASN A 33 -14.80 12.45 -62.38
CA ASN A 33 -16.22 12.28 -62.72
C ASN A 33 -17.07 13.55 -62.63
N ILE A 34 -16.57 14.65 -62.06
CA ILE A 34 -17.40 15.84 -61.78
C ILE A 34 -16.79 17.09 -62.43
N PRO A 35 -17.51 17.78 -63.34
CA PRO A 35 -17.12 19.12 -63.76
C PRO A 35 -17.34 20.11 -62.61
N ILE A 36 -16.30 20.84 -62.23
CA ILE A 36 -16.37 21.85 -61.16
C ILE A 36 -16.50 23.23 -61.82
N GLU A 37 -17.67 23.85 -61.70
CA GLU A 37 -17.96 25.20 -62.23
C GLU A 37 -18.12 26.25 -61.10
N ILE A 38 -17.40 26.07 -59.99
CA ILE A 38 -17.48 26.99 -58.84
C ILE A 38 -16.42 28.08 -59.00
N LYS A 39 -16.83 29.34 -59.00
CA LYS A 39 -15.88 30.48 -59.08
C LYS A 39 -15.12 30.65 -57.77
N GLY A 40 -13.90 31.18 -57.85
CA GLY A 40 -13.04 31.40 -56.68
C GLY A 40 -13.70 32.29 -55.60
N LYS A 41 -14.52 33.26 -56.01
CA LYS A 41 -15.30 34.10 -55.07
C LYS A 41 -16.32 33.29 -54.28
N ASP A 42 -17.00 32.33 -54.91
CA ASP A 42 -18.00 31.47 -54.26
C ASP A 42 -17.30 30.46 -53.34
N MET A 43 -16.17 29.91 -53.78
CA MET A 43 -15.31 29.07 -52.93
C MET A 43 -14.86 29.83 -51.68
N PHE A 44 -14.47 31.10 -51.82
CA PHE A 44 -14.05 31.94 -50.69
C PHE A 44 -15.20 32.19 -49.70
N LEU A 45 -16.40 32.52 -50.20
CA LEU A 45 -17.58 32.71 -49.35
C LEU A 45 -17.97 31.44 -48.59
N MET A 46 -17.97 30.29 -49.26
CA MET A 46 -18.22 28.98 -48.63
C MET A 46 -17.18 28.66 -47.55
N SER A 47 -15.91 28.95 -47.83
CA SER A 47 -14.79 28.76 -46.89
C SER A 47 -14.95 29.61 -45.63
N VAL A 48 -15.33 30.89 -45.78
CA VAL A 48 -15.60 31.80 -44.64
C VAL A 48 -16.79 31.32 -43.81
N GLY A 49 -17.85 30.81 -44.46
CA GLY A 49 -19.00 30.24 -43.77
C GLY A 49 -18.63 29.06 -42.88
N LEU A 50 -17.83 28.13 -43.41
CA LEU A 50 -17.34 26.97 -42.67
C LEU A 50 -16.41 27.36 -41.49
N VAL A 51 -15.54 28.35 -41.70
CA VAL A 51 -14.68 28.91 -40.64
C VAL A 51 -15.51 29.57 -39.52
N SER A 52 -16.62 30.22 -39.87
CA SER A 52 -17.53 30.82 -38.89
C SER A 52 -18.22 29.75 -38.04
N ILE A 53 -18.69 28.66 -38.67
CA ILE A 53 -19.29 27.52 -37.97
C ILE A 53 -18.29 26.88 -37.01
N ILE A 54 -17.06 26.60 -37.46
CA ILE A 54 -16.07 25.97 -36.58
C ILE A 54 -15.68 26.87 -35.41
N THR A 55 -15.62 28.19 -35.64
CA THR A 55 -15.35 29.18 -34.59
C THR A 55 -16.47 29.18 -33.54
N PHE A 56 -17.73 29.11 -33.98
CA PHE A 56 -18.87 28.96 -33.07
C PHE A 56 -18.79 27.67 -32.24
N ILE A 57 -18.52 26.52 -32.89
CA ILE A 57 -18.36 25.23 -32.20
C ILE A 57 -17.21 25.31 -31.19
N SER A 58 -16.06 25.88 -31.59
CA SER A 58 -14.90 26.05 -30.72
C SER A 58 -15.24 26.89 -29.49
N ASN A 59 -15.87 28.05 -29.68
CA ASN A 59 -16.29 28.92 -28.58
C ASN A 59 -17.34 28.26 -27.68
N PHE A 60 -18.25 27.45 -28.24
CA PHE A 60 -19.21 26.68 -27.45
C PHE A 60 -18.50 25.61 -26.61
N LEU A 61 -17.60 24.83 -27.21
CA LEU A 61 -16.83 23.80 -26.51
C LEU A 61 -15.97 24.41 -25.40
N GLU A 62 -15.31 25.54 -25.68
CA GLU A 62 -14.51 26.32 -24.74
C GLU A 62 -15.34 26.86 -23.56
N LYS A 63 -16.50 27.47 -23.83
CA LYS A 63 -17.41 27.93 -22.75
C LYS A 63 -17.97 26.79 -21.91
N GLN A 64 -18.12 25.61 -22.50
CA GLN A 64 -18.51 24.44 -21.74
C GLN A 64 -17.35 23.93 -20.89
N THR A 65 -16.08 24.07 -21.30
CA THR A 65 -14.91 23.57 -20.54
C THR A 65 -14.68 24.45 -19.32
N ILE A 66 -14.84 23.87 -18.14
CA ILE A 66 -14.50 24.54 -16.87
C ILE A 66 -12.98 24.57 -16.74
N ASP A 67 -12.51 25.63 -16.08
CA ASP A 67 -11.14 25.86 -15.68
C ASP A 67 -10.44 24.57 -15.23
N ILE A 68 -9.34 24.24 -15.92
CA ILE A 68 -8.53 23.04 -15.66
C ILE A 68 -7.97 23.08 -14.24
N ASP A 69 -7.84 24.28 -13.68
CA ASP A 69 -7.27 24.52 -12.36
C ASP A 69 -8.24 24.27 -11.19
N ASN A 70 -9.55 24.14 -11.45
CA ASN A 70 -10.53 23.86 -10.40
C ASN A 70 -10.78 22.34 -10.21
N LYS A 71 -9.99 21.73 -9.30
CA LYS A 71 -10.00 20.29 -8.96
C LYS A 71 -11.35 19.77 -8.46
N ASP A 72 -12.27 20.62 -7.96
CA ASP A 72 -13.59 20.18 -7.45
C ASP A 72 -14.51 19.58 -8.51
N ASN A 73 -14.18 19.75 -9.79
CA ASN A 73 -14.93 19.17 -10.92
C ASN A 73 -14.34 17.85 -11.44
N PHE A 74 -13.25 17.37 -10.84
CA PHE A 74 -12.54 16.17 -11.26
C PHE A 74 -12.70 15.03 -10.25
N TYR A 75 -12.67 13.79 -10.75
CA TYR A 75 -12.66 12.57 -9.96
C TYR A 75 -11.76 11.55 -10.65
N LEU A 76 -10.72 11.09 -9.95
CA LEU A 76 -9.71 10.18 -10.51
C LEU A 76 -9.15 10.66 -11.86
N GLY A 77 -8.99 11.99 -12.02
CA GLY A 77 -8.41 12.63 -13.21
C GLY A 77 -9.41 12.91 -14.34
N TYR A 78 -10.65 12.45 -14.19
CA TYR A 78 -11.70 12.67 -15.17
C TYR A 78 -12.64 13.78 -14.72
N ASN A 79 -12.97 14.68 -15.64
CA ASN A 79 -13.94 15.74 -15.39
C ASN A 79 -15.35 15.13 -15.28
N ILE A 80 -15.95 15.17 -14.08
CA ILE A 80 -17.24 14.55 -13.75
C ILE A 80 -18.37 15.16 -14.58
N LYS A 81 -18.32 16.46 -14.84
CA LYS A 81 -19.35 17.17 -15.63
C LYS A 81 -19.31 16.82 -17.11
N LYS A 82 -18.25 16.15 -17.58
CA LYS A 82 -17.93 16.06 -19.01
C LYS A 82 -17.54 14.69 -19.55
N LEU A 83 -17.77 13.60 -18.82
CA LEU A 83 -17.51 12.24 -19.34
C LEU A 83 -18.13 11.99 -20.73
N LYS A 84 -19.29 12.60 -21.00
CA LYS A 84 -19.98 12.53 -22.30
C LYS A 84 -19.22 13.19 -23.46
N PHE A 85 -18.38 14.21 -23.19
CA PHE A 85 -17.56 14.87 -24.22
C PHE A 85 -16.38 13.98 -24.65
N TYR A 86 -15.72 13.32 -23.69
CA TYR A 86 -14.58 12.41 -23.98
C TYR A 86 -15.00 11.14 -24.72
N ARG A 87 -16.21 10.62 -24.44
CA ARG A 87 -16.73 9.38 -25.05
C ARG A 87 -17.44 9.60 -26.38
N ASN A 88 -17.76 10.84 -26.74
CA ASN A 88 -18.43 11.13 -28.00
C ASN A 88 -17.46 10.92 -29.17
N PHE A 89 -17.85 10.06 -30.11
CA PHE A 89 -17.02 9.70 -31.26
C PHE A 89 -16.59 10.93 -32.06
N TRP A 90 -17.52 11.85 -32.35
CA TRP A 90 -17.26 13.04 -33.16
C TRP A 90 -16.34 14.04 -32.47
N LEU A 91 -16.53 14.27 -31.17
CA LEU A 91 -15.65 15.15 -30.38
C LEU A 91 -14.24 14.56 -30.22
N LYS A 92 -14.13 13.25 -30.00
CA LYS A 92 -12.83 12.57 -29.94
C LYS A 92 -12.09 12.68 -31.28
N ARG A 93 -12.79 12.46 -32.39
CA ARG A 93 -12.21 12.59 -33.74
C ARG A 93 -11.87 14.03 -34.08
N PHE A 94 -12.64 15.01 -33.62
CA PHE A 94 -12.32 16.43 -33.79
C PHE A 94 -10.96 16.80 -33.18
N ASN A 95 -10.64 16.29 -31.99
CA ASN A 95 -9.32 16.50 -31.38
C ASN A 95 -8.16 15.87 -32.17
N GLU A 96 -8.44 14.84 -32.98
CA GLU A 96 -7.47 14.17 -33.83
C GLU A 96 -7.41 14.75 -35.25
N LEU A 97 -8.35 15.63 -35.63
CA LEU A 97 -8.37 16.26 -36.95
C LEU A 97 -7.17 17.20 -37.10
N PRO A 98 -6.47 17.17 -38.25
CA PRO A 98 -5.44 18.16 -38.57
C PRO A 98 -6.09 19.48 -38.99
N VAL A 99 -6.82 20.12 -38.07
CA VAL A 99 -7.63 21.32 -38.29
C VAL A 99 -6.83 22.41 -38.98
N LYS A 100 -5.61 22.69 -38.49
CA LYS A 100 -4.72 23.68 -39.13
C LYS A 100 -4.51 23.37 -40.61
N LEU A 101 -4.18 22.13 -40.97
CA LEU A 101 -3.92 21.77 -42.36
C LEU A 101 -5.17 21.91 -43.23
N LEU A 102 -6.28 21.32 -42.81
CA LEU A 102 -7.53 21.30 -43.60
C LEU A 102 -8.07 22.72 -43.82
N PHE A 103 -8.06 23.56 -42.78
CA PHE A 103 -8.56 24.93 -42.88
C PHE A 103 -7.62 25.88 -43.62
N TRP A 104 -6.29 25.68 -43.55
CA TRP A 104 -5.35 26.42 -44.41
C TRP A 104 -5.54 26.06 -45.90
N VAL A 105 -5.79 24.79 -46.22
CA VAL A 105 -6.11 24.35 -47.59
C VAL A 105 -7.41 25.01 -48.08
N ILE A 106 -8.45 25.02 -47.25
CA ILE A 106 -9.74 25.67 -47.53
C ILE A 106 -9.58 27.19 -47.71
N ALA A 107 -8.66 27.85 -47.01
CA ALA A 107 -8.45 29.29 -47.10
C ALA A 107 -7.54 29.70 -48.28
N ILE A 108 -6.47 28.94 -48.55
CA ILE A 108 -5.45 29.30 -49.54
C ILE A 108 -5.93 29.04 -50.97
N ILE A 109 -6.60 27.90 -51.21
CA ILE A 109 -6.99 27.53 -52.57
C ILE A 109 -7.94 28.55 -53.22
N PRO A 110 -9.01 29.05 -52.56
CA PRO A 110 -9.87 30.08 -53.15
C PRO A 110 -9.12 31.35 -53.54
N ILE A 111 -8.08 31.72 -52.77
CA ILE A 111 -7.23 32.88 -53.09
C ILE A 111 -6.43 32.61 -54.36
N ILE A 112 -5.89 31.40 -54.52
CA ILE A 112 -5.20 30.96 -55.75
C ILE A 112 -6.16 30.96 -56.94
N THR A 113 -7.38 30.44 -56.79
CA THR A 113 -8.39 30.42 -57.85
C THR A 113 -8.82 31.83 -58.26
N ILE A 114 -9.05 32.74 -57.31
CA ILE A 114 -9.31 34.17 -57.59
C ILE A 114 -8.11 34.80 -58.30
N PHE A 115 -6.89 34.48 -57.88
CA PHE A 115 -5.66 34.99 -58.51
C PHE A 115 -5.57 34.55 -59.97
N VAL A 116 -6.00 33.33 -60.30
CA VAL A 116 -6.03 32.81 -61.67
C VAL A 116 -7.11 33.46 -62.53
N GLU A 117 -8.24 33.87 -61.95
CA GLU A 117 -9.35 34.54 -62.66
C GLU A 117 -9.02 35.99 -63.09
N LEU A 118 -7.96 36.60 -62.55
CA LEU A 118 -7.57 37.99 -62.82
C LEU A 118 -6.57 38.11 -63.98
N LYS A 119 -6.66 39.19 -64.76
CA LYS A 119 -5.70 39.52 -65.82
C LYS A 119 -4.62 40.48 -65.30
N TYR A 120 -3.34 40.09 -65.40
CA TYR A 120 -2.22 40.90 -64.92
C TYR A 120 -1.52 41.65 -66.05
N LYS A 121 -1.05 42.86 -65.76
CA LYS A 121 -0.20 43.65 -66.67
C LYS A 121 1.24 43.12 -66.76
N SER A 122 1.67 42.31 -65.78
CA SER A 122 3.03 41.74 -65.73
C SER A 122 3.12 40.44 -66.52
N LYS A 123 4.12 40.33 -67.41
CA LYS A 123 4.38 39.13 -68.21
C LYS A 123 4.76 37.92 -67.35
N VAL A 124 5.59 38.13 -66.33
CA VAL A 124 6.03 37.07 -65.39
C VAL A 124 4.85 36.49 -64.60
N LEU A 125 3.88 37.32 -64.22
CA LEU A 125 2.69 36.84 -63.49
C LEU A 125 1.77 36.02 -64.40
N ASN A 126 1.61 36.42 -65.67
CA ASN A 126 0.80 35.64 -66.62
C ASN A 126 1.43 34.27 -66.92
N GLU A 127 2.76 34.18 -67.06
CA GLU A 127 3.47 32.90 -67.22
C GLU A 127 3.27 31.96 -66.01
N MET A 128 3.28 32.50 -64.78
CA MET A 128 2.97 31.72 -63.58
C MET A 128 1.50 31.27 -63.52
N VAL A 129 0.56 32.12 -63.93
CA VAL A 129 -0.87 31.79 -63.97
C VAL A 129 -1.14 30.66 -64.96
N GLU A 130 -0.49 30.65 -66.13
CA GLU A 130 -0.66 29.57 -67.13
C GLU A 130 -0.28 28.19 -66.58
N ILE A 131 0.78 28.10 -65.76
CA ILE A 131 1.18 26.84 -65.10
C ILE A 131 0.11 26.36 -64.11
N ILE A 132 -0.51 27.29 -63.38
CA ILE A 132 -1.56 26.99 -62.39
C ILE A 132 -2.86 26.60 -63.11
N VAL A 133 -3.21 27.28 -64.21
CA VAL A 133 -4.39 26.97 -65.05
C VAL A 133 -4.31 25.53 -65.57
N ALA A 134 -3.14 25.06 -65.96
CA ALA A 134 -2.95 23.67 -66.41
C ALA A 134 -3.31 22.62 -65.32
N HIS A 135 -3.27 23.01 -64.04
CA HIS A 135 -3.55 22.14 -62.89
C HIS A 135 -4.80 22.56 -62.09
N ILE A 136 -5.57 23.54 -62.58
CA ILE A 136 -6.67 24.15 -61.81
C ILE A 136 -7.74 23.13 -61.43
N LYS A 137 -8.08 22.20 -62.34
CA LYS A 137 -9.04 21.12 -62.09
C LYS A 137 -8.62 20.23 -60.90
N TYR A 138 -7.31 19.99 -60.75
CA TYR A 138 -6.78 19.22 -59.63
C TYR A 138 -6.86 20.00 -58.32
N ILE A 139 -6.54 21.29 -58.36
CA ILE A 139 -6.61 22.21 -57.22
C ILE A 139 -8.06 22.36 -56.72
N ASP A 140 -9.01 22.57 -57.64
CA ASP A 140 -10.43 22.71 -57.32
C ASP A 140 -11.01 21.42 -56.73
N SER A 141 -10.59 20.27 -57.26
CA SER A 141 -11.00 18.97 -56.73
C SER A 141 -10.51 18.73 -55.29
N ILE A 142 -9.26 19.10 -55.00
CA ILE A 142 -8.71 19.04 -53.63
C ILE A 142 -9.49 19.96 -52.70
N TRP A 143 -9.79 21.19 -53.13
CA TRP A 143 -10.55 22.12 -52.31
C TRP A 143 -11.96 21.59 -52.02
N LEU A 144 -12.68 21.14 -53.05
CA LEU A 144 -14.04 20.64 -52.90
C LEU A 144 -14.10 19.40 -52.01
N ALA A 145 -13.16 18.47 -52.16
CA ALA A 145 -13.02 17.31 -51.27
C ALA A 145 -12.75 17.74 -49.83
N THR A 146 -11.82 18.67 -49.62
CA THR A 146 -11.48 19.19 -48.28
C THR A 146 -12.69 19.88 -47.65
N PHE A 147 -13.44 20.65 -48.43
CA PHE A 147 -14.66 21.34 -48.02
C PHE A 147 -15.77 20.37 -47.63
N ILE A 148 -16.05 19.34 -48.44
CA ILE A 148 -17.06 18.31 -48.15
C ILE A 148 -16.75 17.58 -46.84
N VAL A 149 -15.52 17.09 -46.70
CA VAL A 149 -15.10 16.35 -45.49
C VAL A 149 -15.21 17.24 -44.26
N SER A 150 -14.71 18.47 -44.34
CA SER A 150 -14.75 19.41 -43.22
C SER A 150 -16.18 19.82 -42.86
N SER A 151 -17.05 20.01 -43.85
CA SER A 151 -18.47 20.33 -43.65
C SER A 151 -19.23 19.18 -42.98
N PHE A 152 -18.92 17.94 -43.33
CA PHE A 152 -19.51 16.76 -42.70
C PHE A 152 -19.14 16.66 -41.21
N TYR A 153 -17.86 16.86 -40.88
CA TYR A 153 -17.41 16.91 -39.49
C TYR A 153 -18.04 18.08 -38.71
N CYS A 154 -18.11 19.28 -39.30
CA CYS A 154 -18.74 20.43 -38.65
C CYS A 154 -20.23 20.19 -38.39
N THR A 155 -20.94 19.60 -39.35
CA THR A 155 -22.37 19.26 -39.21
C THR A 155 -22.58 18.23 -38.11
N ALA A 156 -21.78 17.16 -38.08
CA ALA A 156 -21.87 16.15 -37.02
C ALA A 156 -21.59 16.75 -35.63
N LEU A 157 -20.58 17.61 -35.51
CA LEU A 157 -20.25 18.29 -34.26
C LEU A 157 -21.34 19.28 -33.81
N LEU A 158 -21.98 19.99 -34.73
CA LEU A 158 -23.13 20.84 -34.42
C LEU A 158 -24.29 20.01 -33.87
N ILE A 159 -24.64 18.89 -34.51
CA ILE A 159 -25.71 17.99 -34.05
C ILE A 159 -25.42 17.50 -32.63
N GLU A 160 -24.20 17.04 -32.37
CA GLU A 160 -23.79 16.57 -31.04
C GLU A 160 -23.78 17.70 -30.00
N SER A 161 -23.34 18.90 -30.38
CA SER A 161 -23.36 20.08 -29.50
C SER A 161 -24.78 20.48 -29.13
N VAL A 162 -25.72 20.41 -30.09
CA VAL A 162 -27.15 20.67 -29.88
C VAL A 162 -27.77 19.60 -28.98
N ASP A 163 -27.48 18.31 -29.21
CA ASP A 163 -27.99 17.22 -28.35
C ASP A 163 -27.45 17.32 -26.91
N LEU A 164 -26.17 17.65 -26.75
CA LEU A 164 -25.57 17.92 -25.43
C LEU A 164 -26.25 19.11 -24.74
N SER A 165 -26.48 20.22 -25.46
CA SER A 165 -27.19 21.38 -24.93
C SER A 165 -28.62 21.03 -24.52
N ARG A 166 -29.35 20.27 -25.35
CA ARG A 166 -30.70 19.79 -25.05
C ARG A 166 -30.73 18.93 -23.80
N LYS A 167 -29.79 18.00 -23.65
CA LYS A 167 -29.66 17.14 -22.46
C LYS A 167 -29.32 17.94 -21.21
N ASN A 168 -28.44 18.93 -21.31
CA ASN A 168 -28.09 19.79 -20.18
C ASN A 168 -29.28 20.66 -19.75
N PHE A 169 -30.03 21.19 -20.72
CA PHE A 169 -31.25 21.95 -20.47
C PHE A 169 -32.36 21.08 -19.85
N SER A 170 -32.57 19.85 -20.35
CA SER A 170 -33.56 18.96 -19.73
C SER A 170 -33.16 18.48 -18.32
N GLN A 171 -31.87 18.49 -18.01
CA GLN A 171 -31.33 18.08 -16.71
C GLN A 171 -31.22 19.23 -15.71
N SER A 172 -31.34 20.51 -16.12
CA SER A 172 -31.21 21.65 -15.21
C SER A 172 -32.32 21.74 -14.16
N TYR A 173 -33.40 20.97 -14.33
CA TYR A 173 -34.53 20.90 -13.39
C TYR A 173 -34.38 19.80 -12.33
N LEU A 174 -33.42 18.88 -12.49
CA LEU A 174 -33.21 17.76 -11.57
C LEU A 174 -32.07 18.09 -10.58
N TYR A 175 -32.35 17.98 -9.28
CA TYR A 175 -31.37 18.20 -8.21
C TYR A 175 -30.13 17.30 -8.39
N LYS A 176 -28.98 17.81 -7.95
CA LYS A 176 -27.56 17.39 -8.07
C LYS A 176 -27.19 15.92 -7.73
N ILE A 177 -28.01 14.93 -8.09
CA ILE A 177 -27.79 13.47 -7.90
C ILE A 177 -26.82 12.91 -8.97
N THR A 178 -26.55 13.68 -10.04
CA THR A 178 -25.82 13.24 -11.25
C THR A 178 -24.35 12.86 -11.03
N ASN A 179 -23.69 13.37 -9.98
CA ASN A 179 -22.26 13.13 -9.76
C ASN A 179 -21.92 11.66 -9.45
N GLN A 180 -22.77 10.94 -8.72
CA GLN A 180 -22.45 9.57 -8.28
C GLN A 180 -22.48 8.56 -9.44
N PHE A 181 -23.41 8.74 -10.38
CA PHE A 181 -23.48 7.91 -11.59
C PHE A 181 -22.29 8.14 -12.53
N GLU A 182 -21.86 9.40 -12.71
CA GLU A 182 -20.68 9.72 -13.51
C GLU A 182 -19.38 9.23 -12.83
N LYS A 183 -19.25 9.38 -11.50
CA LYS A 183 -18.16 8.76 -10.74
C LYS A 183 -18.12 7.24 -10.95
N TYR A 184 -19.26 6.55 -10.93
CA TYR A 184 -19.33 5.11 -11.19
C TYR A 184 -18.87 4.73 -12.61
N LYS A 185 -19.22 5.52 -13.63
CA LYS A 185 -18.73 5.29 -15.00
C LYS A 185 -17.21 5.48 -15.12
N ILE A 186 -16.65 6.50 -14.47
CA ILE A 186 -15.20 6.73 -14.42
C ILE A 186 -14.50 5.50 -13.85
N LYS A 187 -15.03 4.94 -12.75
CA LYS A 187 -14.49 3.69 -12.17
C LYS A 187 -14.49 2.55 -13.18
N ILE A 188 -15.55 2.37 -13.95
CA ILE A 188 -15.64 1.31 -14.97
C ILE A 188 -14.57 1.48 -16.04
N GLU A 189 -14.34 2.71 -16.51
CA GLU A 189 -13.37 3.02 -17.55
C GLU A 189 -11.94 2.76 -17.07
N ILE A 190 -11.57 3.32 -15.91
CA ILE A 190 -10.28 3.06 -15.25
C ILE A 190 -10.08 1.55 -15.01
N LYS A 191 -11.13 0.85 -14.56
CA LYS A 191 -11.09 -0.61 -14.37
C LYS A 191 -10.79 -1.34 -15.68
N GLN A 192 -11.40 -0.92 -16.78
CA GLN A 192 -11.19 -1.51 -18.10
C GLN A 192 -9.75 -1.27 -18.60
N ASP A 193 -9.23 -0.05 -18.44
CA ASP A 193 -7.84 0.30 -18.81
C ASP A 193 -6.84 -0.55 -18.04
N PHE A 194 -6.97 -0.64 -16.71
CA PHE A 194 -6.09 -1.47 -15.90
C PHE A 194 -6.22 -2.96 -16.21
N LYS A 195 -7.43 -3.44 -16.54
CA LYS A 195 -7.62 -4.82 -16.99
C LYS A 195 -6.82 -5.11 -18.26
N GLU A 196 -6.78 -4.18 -19.22
CA GLU A 196 -5.97 -4.31 -20.43
C GLU A 196 -4.47 -4.28 -20.12
N ILE A 197 -4.02 -3.33 -19.28
CA ILE A 197 -2.63 -3.22 -18.84
C ILE A 197 -2.13 -4.52 -18.19
N PHE A 198 -2.85 -5.05 -17.20
CA PHE A 198 -2.46 -6.30 -16.53
C PHE A 198 -2.62 -7.52 -17.43
N ASN A 199 -3.57 -7.51 -18.38
CA ASN A 199 -3.67 -8.55 -19.40
C ASN A 199 -2.42 -8.60 -20.28
N ASN A 200 -1.86 -7.45 -20.64
CA ASN A 200 -0.67 -7.33 -21.45
C ASN A 200 0.59 -7.75 -20.66
N ILE A 201 0.75 -7.31 -19.41
CA ILE A 201 1.91 -7.69 -18.59
C ILE A 201 1.93 -9.18 -18.27
N LEU A 202 0.81 -9.74 -17.82
CA LEU A 202 0.69 -11.13 -17.37
C LEU A 202 0.13 -12.04 -18.49
N ASN A 203 0.53 -11.76 -19.74
CA ASN A 203 0.16 -12.55 -20.91
C ASN A 203 0.97 -13.87 -21.00
N MET A 204 0.59 -14.79 -21.90
CA MET A 204 1.32 -16.07 -22.01
C MET A 204 2.73 -15.92 -22.61
N LYS A 205 2.97 -14.94 -23.48
CA LYS A 205 4.29 -14.69 -24.06
C LYS A 205 5.28 -14.23 -22.99
N SER A 206 4.86 -13.33 -22.11
CA SER A 206 5.66 -12.85 -20.98
C SER A 206 5.95 -13.97 -19.98
N ILE A 207 4.94 -14.80 -19.64
CA ILE A 207 5.10 -15.97 -18.76
C ILE A 207 6.11 -16.99 -19.32
N LEU A 208 6.11 -17.21 -20.63
CA LEU A 208 7.06 -18.10 -21.30
C LEU A 208 8.47 -17.50 -21.40
N GLY A 209 8.64 -16.21 -21.12
CA GLY A 209 9.90 -15.48 -21.25
C GLY A 209 10.24 -15.17 -22.72
N LEU A 210 9.24 -15.07 -23.58
CA LEU A 210 9.39 -14.67 -24.99
C LEU A 210 9.41 -13.15 -25.16
N GLU A 211 9.13 -12.40 -24.09
CA GLU A 211 9.25 -10.95 -24.02
C GLU A 211 10.40 -10.59 -23.08
N ASN A 212 11.41 -9.87 -23.58
CA ASN A 212 12.61 -9.52 -22.81
C ASN A 212 12.38 -8.44 -21.74
N ASN A 213 11.20 -7.82 -21.69
CA ASN A 213 10.94 -6.61 -20.91
C ASN A 213 9.96 -6.81 -19.73
N PHE A 214 9.77 -8.04 -19.24
CA PHE A 214 8.80 -8.30 -18.16
C PHE A 214 9.07 -7.43 -16.92
N ASN A 215 10.32 -7.36 -16.47
CA ASN A 215 10.65 -6.64 -15.24
C ASN A 215 10.40 -5.14 -15.34
N SER A 216 10.92 -4.52 -16.41
CA SER A 216 10.73 -3.09 -16.66
C SER A 216 9.26 -2.73 -16.92
N ASN A 217 8.49 -3.63 -17.54
CA ASN A 217 7.06 -3.43 -17.72
C ASN A 217 6.30 -3.44 -16.38
N VAL A 218 6.62 -4.36 -15.47
CA VAL A 218 6.01 -4.39 -14.13
C VAL A 218 6.37 -3.12 -13.37
N GLU A 219 7.65 -2.77 -13.28
CA GLU A 219 8.13 -1.55 -12.60
C GLU A 219 7.45 -0.29 -13.16
N ARG A 220 7.41 -0.14 -14.49
CA ARG A 220 6.77 1.01 -15.14
C ARG A 220 5.29 1.13 -14.80
N VAL A 221 4.58 0.00 -14.71
CA VAL A 221 3.13 0.01 -14.38
C VAL A 221 2.90 0.31 -12.90
N ILE A 222 3.73 -0.22 -12.00
CA ILE A 222 3.63 0.14 -10.56
C ILE A 222 3.95 1.63 -10.36
N ASN A 223 5.02 2.14 -10.99
CA ASN A 223 5.34 3.57 -11.00
C ASN A 223 4.19 4.41 -11.56
N TYR A 224 3.61 3.98 -12.68
CA TYR A 224 2.47 4.66 -13.29
C TYR A 224 1.26 4.69 -12.34
N ILE A 225 0.92 3.60 -11.68
CA ILE A 225 -0.22 3.54 -10.75
C ILE A 225 -0.04 4.53 -9.60
N VAL A 226 1.13 4.53 -8.96
CA VAL A 226 1.42 5.42 -7.82
C VAL A 226 1.43 6.88 -8.26
N ASN A 227 2.28 7.23 -9.24
CA ASN A 227 2.42 8.61 -9.69
C ASN A 227 1.13 9.18 -10.29
N SER A 228 0.34 8.35 -10.98
CA SER A 228 -0.95 8.80 -11.51
C SER A 228 -1.95 8.99 -10.40
N GLY A 229 -1.96 8.13 -9.37
CA GLY A 229 -2.85 8.27 -8.21
C GLY A 229 -2.77 9.67 -7.61
N ASP A 230 -1.55 10.15 -7.39
CA ASP A 230 -1.29 11.48 -6.82
C ASP A 230 -1.64 12.62 -7.78
N ALA A 231 -1.39 12.43 -9.09
CA ALA A 231 -1.66 13.44 -10.10
C ALA A 231 -3.18 13.63 -10.37
N VAL A 232 -3.95 12.55 -10.29
CA VAL A 232 -5.34 12.50 -10.76
C VAL A 232 -6.37 12.65 -9.64
N SER A 233 -5.98 12.48 -8.38
CA SER A 233 -6.89 12.50 -7.23
C SER A 233 -6.88 13.84 -6.50
N ALA A 234 -8.03 14.22 -5.93
CA ALA A 234 -8.15 15.46 -5.15
C ALA A 234 -7.91 15.26 -3.63
N SER A 235 -7.91 14.01 -3.14
CA SER A 235 -7.70 13.69 -1.72
C SER A 235 -7.06 12.32 -1.53
N ASP A 236 -6.46 12.07 -0.36
CA ASP A 236 -5.93 10.76 0.04
C ASP A 236 -6.97 9.64 -0.11
N SER A 237 -8.24 9.94 0.18
CA SER A 237 -9.33 8.97 0.03
C SER A 237 -9.53 8.54 -1.44
N GLU A 238 -9.39 9.46 -2.38
CA GLU A 238 -9.47 9.18 -3.82
C GLU A 238 -8.23 8.46 -4.33
N ILE A 239 -7.04 8.77 -3.81
CA ILE A 239 -5.80 8.05 -4.12
C ILE A 239 -5.92 6.58 -3.69
N ILE A 240 -6.40 6.33 -2.47
CA ILE A 240 -6.63 4.96 -1.97
C ILE A 240 -7.66 4.23 -2.83
N GLU A 241 -8.73 4.92 -3.24
CA GLU A 241 -9.73 4.35 -4.14
C GLU A 241 -9.15 4.00 -5.53
N PHE A 242 -8.30 4.87 -6.08
CA PHE A 242 -7.58 4.60 -7.32
C PHE A 242 -6.69 3.36 -7.23
N TYR A 243 -5.88 3.27 -6.16
CA TYR A 243 -5.04 2.10 -5.89
C TYR A 243 -5.87 0.83 -5.76
N ASN A 244 -7.01 0.91 -5.06
CA ASN A 244 -7.89 -0.23 -4.90
C ASN A 244 -8.45 -0.72 -6.24
N ILE A 245 -8.90 0.17 -7.13
CA ILE A 245 -9.40 -0.21 -8.47
C ILE A 245 -8.28 -0.86 -9.31
N ALA A 246 -7.11 -0.21 -9.36
CA ALA A 246 -5.99 -0.67 -10.16
C ALA A 246 -5.56 -2.08 -9.75
N PHE A 247 -5.35 -2.28 -8.46
CA PHE A 247 -4.86 -3.55 -7.95
C PHE A 247 -5.95 -4.60 -7.72
N GLU A 248 -7.24 -4.24 -7.75
CA GLU A 248 -8.33 -5.22 -7.91
C GLU A 248 -8.24 -5.88 -9.30
N CYS A 249 -7.97 -5.11 -10.35
CA CYS A 249 -7.72 -5.63 -11.70
C CYS A 249 -6.49 -6.53 -11.76
N GLU A 250 -5.40 -6.14 -11.10
CA GLU A 250 -4.22 -6.99 -10.90
C GLU A 250 -4.62 -8.33 -10.27
N GLY A 251 -5.33 -8.26 -9.13
CA GLY A 251 -5.76 -9.44 -8.39
C GLY A 251 -6.58 -10.39 -9.26
N ASN A 252 -7.59 -9.89 -9.96
CA ASN A 252 -8.41 -10.67 -10.88
C ASN A 252 -7.57 -11.36 -11.98
N LYS A 253 -6.53 -10.70 -12.48
CA LYS A 253 -5.62 -11.29 -13.46
C LYS A 253 -4.75 -12.39 -12.85
N ILE A 254 -4.24 -12.18 -11.64
CA ILE A 254 -3.48 -13.20 -10.90
C ILE A 254 -4.37 -14.41 -10.59
N ASP A 255 -5.60 -14.20 -10.15
CA ASP A 255 -6.55 -15.27 -9.81
C ASP A 255 -6.87 -16.14 -11.05
N ASN A 256 -6.98 -15.53 -12.23
CA ASN A 256 -7.09 -16.26 -13.50
C ASN A 256 -5.86 -17.13 -13.81
N LEU A 257 -4.65 -16.68 -13.46
CA LEU A 257 -3.43 -17.49 -13.58
C LEU A 257 -3.37 -18.60 -12.52
N LEU A 258 -3.78 -18.30 -11.29
CA LEU A 258 -3.83 -19.26 -10.19
C LEU A 258 -4.81 -20.40 -10.47
N ASN A 259 -5.98 -20.10 -11.04
CA ASN A 259 -6.93 -21.13 -11.48
C ASN A 259 -6.31 -22.11 -12.48
N LYS A 260 -5.44 -21.64 -13.39
CA LYS A 260 -4.68 -22.51 -14.28
C LYS A 260 -3.64 -23.33 -13.51
N VAL A 261 -2.90 -22.69 -12.60
CA VAL A 261 -1.92 -23.35 -11.72
C VAL A 261 -2.56 -24.49 -10.92
N TYR A 262 -3.70 -24.25 -10.28
CA TYR A 262 -4.43 -25.25 -9.50
C TYR A 262 -4.94 -26.40 -10.39
N LYS A 263 -5.38 -26.10 -11.61
CA LYS A 263 -5.77 -27.13 -12.59
C LYS A 263 -4.58 -28.01 -12.99
N TYR A 264 -3.42 -27.42 -13.30
CA TYR A 264 -2.22 -28.16 -13.68
C TYR A 264 -1.64 -28.97 -12.51
N ALA A 265 -1.72 -28.44 -11.29
CA ALA A 265 -1.24 -29.14 -10.08
C ALA A 265 -2.05 -30.41 -9.77
N LYS A 266 -3.35 -30.48 -10.13
CA LYS A 266 -4.24 -31.62 -9.84
C LYS A 266 -4.13 -32.78 -10.84
N TRP A 267 -3.42 -32.65 -11.95
CA TRP A 267 -3.45 -33.66 -13.02
C TRP A 267 -2.63 -34.92 -12.71
N LYS A 268 -3.28 -36.09 -12.79
CA LYS A 268 -2.64 -37.42 -12.67
C LYS A 268 -1.90 -37.83 -13.96
N LYS A 269 -0.83 -38.62 -13.79
CA LYS A 269 0.17 -39.10 -14.79
C LYS A 269 -0.38 -39.97 -15.96
N ASN A 270 -1.50 -39.62 -16.61
CA ASN A 270 -2.08 -40.49 -17.64
C ASN A 270 -1.51 -40.27 -19.07
N LYS A 271 -0.76 -39.19 -19.36
CA LYS A 271 -0.03 -38.99 -20.64
C LYS A 271 1.30 -38.26 -20.42
N LYS A 272 2.45 -38.91 -20.70
CA LYS A 272 3.81 -38.38 -20.44
C LYS A 272 4.06 -36.98 -21.03
N ILE A 273 3.71 -36.76 -22.30
CA ILE A 273 3.95 -35.47 -23.01
C ILE A 273 3.08 -34.35 -22.41
N LYS A 274 1.79 -34.64 -22.17
CA LYS A 274 0.85 -33.67 -21.61
C LYS A 274 1.29 -33.23 -20.20
N PHE A 275 1.65 -34.20 -19.37
CA PHE A 275 2.19 -33.97 -18.03
C PHE A 275 3.47 -33.13 -18.03
N PHE A 276 4.37 -33.35 -19.00
CA PHE A 276 5.60 -32.56 -19.13
C PHE A 276 5.29 -31.09 -19.47
N ILE A 277 4.39 -30.85 -20.43
CA ILE A 277 3.98 -29.49 -20.83
C ILE A 277 3.30 -28.78 -19.64
N ASP A 278 2.38 -29.46 -18.95
CA ASP A 278 1.68 -28.88 -17.80
C ASP A 278 2.62 -28.56 -16.64
N THR A 279 3.61 -29.43 -16.38
CA THR A 279 4.64 -29.19 -15.35
C THR A 279 5.55 -28.02 -15.73
N HIS A 280 5.94 -27.91 -17.00
CA HIS A 280 6.73 -26.78 -17.49
C HIS A 280 5.97 -25.46 -17.36
N LEU A 281 4.69 -25.42 -17.79
CA LEU A 281 3.82 -24.25 -17.69
C LEU A 281 3.58 -23.85 -16.24
N LEU A 282 3.28 -24.81 -15.35
CA LEU A 282 3.16 -24.59 -13.91
C LEU A 282 4.43 -23.93 -13.36
N SER A 283 5.59 -24.48 -13.67
CA SER A 283 6.88 -23.95 -13.24
C SER A 283 7.09 -22.50 -13.74
N ARG A 284 6.78 -22.22 -15.02
CA ARG A 284 6.90 -20.87 -15.60
C ARG A 284 5.96 -19.85 -14.97
N ILE A 285 4.70 -20.22 -14.74
CA ILE A 285 3.71 -19.35 -14.10
C ILE A 285 4.15 -19.02 -12.67
N LEU A 286 4.54 -20.03 -11.87
CA LEU A 286 5.02 -19.82 -10.50
C LEU A 286 6.28 -18.94 -10.45
N LYS A 287 7.20 -19.09 -11.41
CA LYS A 287 8.39 -18.22 -11.51
C LYS A 287 7.98 -16.77 -11.78
N SER A 288 7.05 -16.56 -12.71
CA SER A 288 6.58 -15.24 -13.10
C SER A 288 5.83 -14.55 -11.96
N LEU A 289 4.97 -15.28 -11.23
CA LEU A 289 4.26 -14.75 -10.06
C LEU A 289 5.21 -14.35 -8.94
N LYS A 290 6.21 -15.20 -8.61
CA LYS A 290 7.24 -14.85 -7.62
C LYS A 290 7.96 -13.57 -8.02
N LEU A 291 8.43 -13.51 -9.27
CA LEU A 291 9.17 -12.38 -9.80
C LEU A 291 8.33 -11.09 -9.80
N TYR A 292 7.06 -11.20 -10.18
CA TYR A 292 6.09 -10.10 -10.15
C TYR A 292 5.96 -9.49 -8.75
N TYR A 293 5.68 -10.31 -7.71
CA TYR A 293 5.58 -9.79 -6.34
C TYR A 293 6.87 -9.16 -5.85
N TYR A 294 8.02 -9.76 -6.19
CA TYR A 294 9.32 -9.21 -5.81
C TYR A 294 9.54 -7.81 -6.40
N ILE A 295 9.32 -7.65 -7.71
CA ILE A 295 9.51 -6.36 -8.40
C ILE A 295 8.49 -5.33 -7.93
N LYS A 296 7.22 -5.74 -7.77
CA LYS A 296 6.17 -4.86 -7.27
C LYS A 296 6.55 -4.24 -5.94
N TRP A 297 6.94 -5.07 -4.98
CA TRP A 297 7.28 -4.60 -3.64
C TRP A 297 8.61 -3.85 -3.58
N ASP A 298 9.61 -4.23 -4.39
CA ASP A 298 10.84 -3.44 -4.53
C ASP A 298 10.58 -2.05 -5.10
N THR A 299 9.67 -1.94 -6.07
CA THR A 299 9.24 -0.67 -6.66
C THR A 299 8.46 0.17 -5.64
N LEU A 300 7.47 -0.43 -4.96
CA LEU A 300 6.69 0.25 -3.92
C LEU A 300 7.55 0.76 -2.77
N ASN A 301 8.65 0.08 -2.43
CA ASN A 301 9.54 0.55 -1.35
C ASN A 301 10.22 1.88 -1.70
N LYS A 302 10.60 2.04 -2.98
CA LYS A 302 11.31 3.21 -3.53
C LYS A 302 10.40 4.41 -3.78
N LEU A 303 9.09 4.19 -3.90
CA LEU A 303 8.11 5.21 -4.18
C LEU A 303 7.55 5.83 -2.90
N ASP A 304 7.08 7.07 -3.02
CA ASP A 304 6.36 7.77 -1.95
C ASP A 304 4.87 7.42 -1.99
N VAL A 305 4.54 6.23 -1.51
CA VAL A 305 3.17 5.71 -1.51
C VAL A 305 2.51 6.06 -0.18
N LEU A 306 1.26 6.56 -0.24
CA LEU A 306 0.45 6.80 0.96
C LEU A 306 0.46 5.60 1.93
N PRO A 307 0.67 5.83 3.25
CA PRO A 307 0.76 4.75 4.24
C PRO A 307 -0.44 3.80 4.26
N SER A 308 -1.65 4.34 4.20
CA SER A 308 -2.89 3.58 4.11
C SER A 308 -2.99 2.76 2.82
N GLY A 309 -2.44 3.28 1.72
CA GLY A 309 -2.27 2.58 0.45
C GLY A 309 -1.31 1.39 0.58
N ILE A 310 -0.13 1.57 1.16
CA ILE A 310 0.83 0.49 1.39
C ILE A 310 0.23 -0.63 2.23
N ILE A 311 -0.45 -0.28 3.33
CA ILE A 311 -1.08 -1.28 4.22
C ILE A 311 -2.21 -2.02 3.49
N SER A 312 -3.05 -1.33 2.72
CA SER A 312 -4.14 -1.99 1.98
C SER A 312 -3.61 -2.94 0.91
N ILE A 313 -2.54 -2.56 0.21
CA ILE A 313 -1.85 -3.41 -0.77
C ILE A 313 -1.22 -4.63 -0.07
N ALA A 314 -0.57 -4.44 1.08
CA ALA A 314 0.01 -5.53 1.88
C ALA A 314 -1.05 -6.55 2.28
N ILE A 315 -2.16 -6.11 2.85
CA ILE A 315 -3.26 -6.99 3.30
C ILE A 315 -3.76 -7.85 2.14
N ARG A 316 -3.99 -7.25 0.96
CA ARG A 316 -4.48 -7.98 -0.21
C ARG A 316 -3.46 -8.99 -0.73
N ASP A 317 -2.21 -8.57 -0.88
CA ASP A 317 -1.16 -9.41 -1.44
C ASP A 317 -0.81 -10.57 -0.50
N LEU A 318 -0.72 -10.31 0.81
CA LEU A 318 -0.48 -11.35 1.82
C LEU A 318 -1.62 -12.37 1.86
N ARG A 319 -2.89 -11.94 1.82
CA ARG A 319 -4.04 -12.87 1.75
C ARG A 319 -3.95 -13.80 0.54
N ARG A 320 -3.61 -13.25 -0.63
CA ARG A 320 -3.47 -14.04 -1.85
C ARG A 320 -2.27 -14.99 -1.78
N LEU A 321 -1.14 -14.55 -1.22
CA LEU A 321 0.03 -15.41 -1.02
C LEU A 321 -0.26 -16.56 -0.05
N ILE A 322 -1.04 -16.31 1.01
CA ILE A 322 -1.53 -17.34 1.93
C ILE A 322 -2.41 -18.36 1.19
N GLU A 323 -3.34 -17.89 0.36
CA GLU A 323 -4.21 -18.79 -0.41
C GLU A 323 -3.41 -19.69 -1.38
N ILE A 324 -2.41 -19.11 -2.05
CA ILE A 324 -1.48 -19.86 -2.92
C ILE A 324 -0.76 -20.94 -2.10
N GLU A 325 -0.27 -20.57 -0.91
CA GLU A 325 0.42 -21.49 -0.02
C GLU A 325 -0.47 -22.64 0.44
N GLN A 326 -1.70 -22.34 0.90
CA GLN A 326 -2.69 -23.34 1.30
C GLN A 326 -3.04 -24.31 0.18
N ASN A 327 -3.15 -23.83 -1.06
CA ASN A 327 -3.50 -24.67 -2.20
C ASN A 327 -2.31 -25.48 -2.76
N LEU A 328 -1.06 -25.03 -2.54
CA LEU A 328 0.14 -25.62 -3.12
C LEU A 328 1.16 -26.11 -2.10
N TYR A 329 0.83 -26.19 -0.81
CA TYR A 329 1.77 -26.59 0.25
C TYR A 329 2.37 -28.00 0.08
N GLN A 330 1.77 -28.89 -0.73
CA GLN A 330 2.35 -30.19 -1.05
C GLN A 330 3.14 -30.20 -2.36
N ASN A 331 3.03 -29.14 -3.17
CA ASN A 331 3.65 -29.06 -4.48
C ASN A 331 5.15 -28.74 -4.36
N THR A 332 5.99 -29.64 -4.88
CA THR A 332 7.46 -29.53 -4.79
C THR A 332 8.01 -28.38 -5.61
N GLU A 333 7.45 -28.09 -6.78
CA GLU A 333 7.86 -26.96 -7.63
C GLU A 333 7.51 -25.61 -6.99
N TYR A 334 6.36 -25.50 -6.33
CA TYR A 334 6.01 -24.34 -5.52
C TYR A 334 7.04 -24.13 -4.40
N LYS A 335 7.31 -25.15 -3.58
CA LYS A 335 8.30 -25.07 -2.49
C LYS A 335 9.67 -24.64 -2.99
N LYS A 336 10.17 -25.24 -4.07
CA LYS A 336 11.49 -24.88 -4.64
C LYS A 336 11.60 -23.41 -5.04
N LYS A 337 10.49 -22.77 -5.42
CA LYS A 337 10.48 -21.39 -5.92
C LYS A 337 10.20 -20.36 -4.84
N PHE A 338 9.13 -20.57 -4.09
CA PHE A 338 8.65 -19.60 -3.09
C PHE A 338 9.35 -19.75 -1.75
N TRP A 339 9.86 -20.93 -1.40
CA TRP A 339 10.53 -21.14 -0.12
C TRP A 339 12.05 -21.17 -0.25
N GLY A 340 12.72 -20.44 0.62
CA GLY A 340 14.18 -20.40 0.68
C GLY A 340 14.66 -19.91 2.03
N ASN A 341 15.99 -19.90 2.22
CA ASN A 341 16.58 -19.26 3.39
C ASN A 341 16.47 -17.76 3.19
N TYR A 342 15.66 -17.11 4.01
CA TYR A 342 15.60 -15.66 4.07
C TYR A 342 16.51 -15.19 5.19
N THR A 343 17.43 -14.28 4.86
CA THR A 343 18.27 -13.64 5.87
C THR A 343 17.65 -12.27 6.09
N ARG A 344 17.07 -12.07 7.27
CA ARG A 344 16.56 -10.77 7.67
C ARG A 344 17.77 -9.87 7.92
N ASN A 345 17.91 -8.79 7.15
CA ASN A 345 18.95 -7.79 7.43
C ASN A 345 18.50 -6.93 8.61
N LYS A 346 18.70 -7.42 9.84
CA LYS A 346 18.61 -6.59 11.04
C LYS A 346 19.95 -5.91 11.29
N TYR A 347 19.90 -4.60 11.55
CA TYR A 347 21.05 -3.78 11.93
C TYR A 347 21.73 -4.17 13.26
N TYR A 348 21.26 -5.18 14.00
CA TYR A 348 21.86 -5.53 15.29
C TYR A 348 22.05 -7.02 15.62
N PHE A 349 21.37 -7.98 14.98
CA PHE A 349 21.67 -9.41 15.14
C PHE A 349 21.24 -10.20 13.90
N LYS A 350 22.13 -11.05 13.38
CA LYS A 350 21.85 -11.97 12.28
C LYS A 350 20.96 -13.09 12.83
N GLU A 351 19.65 -13.00 12.63
CA GLU A 351 18.75 -14.12 12.96
C GLU A 351 19.14 -15.35 12.13
N ASP A 352 19.02 -16.54 12.73
CA ASP A 352 19.35 -17.81 12.07
C ASP A 352 18.65 -17.95 10.73
N LYS A 353 19.33 -18.60 9.76
CA LYS A 353 18.78 -18.90 8.44
C LYS A 353 17.54 -19.79 8.59
N THR A 354 16.37 -19.19 8.65
CA THR A 354 15.12 -19.93 8.70
C THR A 354 14.48 -19.97 7.31
N LYS A 355 13.99 -21.15 6.94
CA LYS A 355 13.33 -21.35 5.65
C LYS A 355 11.95 -20.71 5.70
N SER A 356 11.68 -19.74 4.83
CA SER A 356 10.43 -18.98 4.79
C SER A 356 9.96 -18.75 3.35
N ASN A 357 8.70 -18.29 3.21
CA ASN A 357 8.19 -17.80 1.93
C ASN A 357 8.85 -16.45 1.59
N LEU A 358 9.62 -16.42 0.52
CA LEU A 358 10.45 -15.28 0.12
C LEU A 358 9.62 -14.04 -0.23
N CYS A 359 8.45 -14.21 -0.83
CA CYS A 359 7.57 -13.08 -1.17
C CYS A 359 6.97 -12.46 0.09
N ILE A 360 6.41 -13.29 0.97
CA ILE A 360 5.85 -12.85 2.25
C ILE A 360 6.92 -12.15 3.09
N SER A 361 8.12 -12.74 3.18
CA SER A 361 9.24 -12.17 3.93
C SER A 361 9.65 -10.80 3.41
N LYS A 362 9.68 -10.61 2.09
CA LYS A 362 9.99 -9.31 1.46
C LYS A 362 8.94 -8.24 1.79
N ILE A 363 7.66 -8.60 1.76
CA ILE A 363 6.58 -7.67 2.15
C ILE A 363 6.75 -7.26 3.62
N CYS A 364 6.96 -8.22 4.51
CA CYS A 364 7.11 -7.95 5.94
C CYS A 364 8.35 -7.09 6.25
N GLU A 365 9.48 -7.36 5.59
CA GLU A 365 10.70 -6.54 5.74
C GLU A 365 10.45 -5.07 5.35
N ILE A 366 9.75 -4.83 4.24
CA ILE A 366 9.40 -3.47 3.82
C ILE A 366 8.45 -2.80 4.82
N LEU A 367 7.45 -3.54 5.33
CA LEU A 367 6.54 -3.01 6.34
C LEU A 367 7.28 -2.66 7.64
N GLU A 368 8.22 -3.50 8.08
CA GLU A 368 9.07 -3.20 9.24
C GLU A 368 9.88 -1.92 9.03
N GLU A 369 10.50 -1.75 7.86
CA GLU A 369 11.26 -0.55 7.51
C GLU A 369 10.37 0.70 7.54
N LYS A 370 9.20 0.64 6.91
CA LYS A 370 8.23 1.75 6.89
C LYS A 370 7.69 2.07 8.28
N PHE A 371 7.37 1.07 9.10
CA PHE A 371 6.81 1.28 10.44
C PHE A 371 7.82 1.80 11.45
N ARG A 372 9.13 1.59 11.25
CA ARG A 372 10.17 2.27 12.07
C ARG A 372 10.19 3.78 11.86
N ASN A 373 9.73 4.25 10.71
CA ASN A 373 9.67 5.67 10.41
C ASN A 373 8.41 6.28 11.05
N ILE A 374 8.59 7.02 12.13
CA ILE A 374 7.48 7.66 12.84
C ILE A 374 6.68 8.64 11.97
N ASN A 375 7.32 9.28 10.97
CA ASN A 375 6.64 10.20 10.05
C ASN A 375 5.66 9.45 9.14
N PHE A 376 6.01 8.24 8.73
CA PHE A 376 5.11 7.36 7.97
C PHE A 376 3.88 7.00 8.80
N LEU A 377 4.07 6.67 10.09
CA LEU A 377 2.97 6.37 11.00
C LEU A 377 2.09 7.60 11.29
N ASN A 378 2.67 8.80 11.37
CA ASN A 378 1.91 10.02 11.64
C ASN A 378 0.84 10.34 10.58
N GLN A 379 1.07 9.88 9.35
CA GLN A 379 0.16 10.02 8.22
C GLN A 379 -0.91 8.90 8.15
N PHE A 380 -0.91 7.97 9.12
CA PHE A 380 -1.80 6.81 9.12
C PHE A 380 -2.73 6.81 10.34
N ASN A 381 -4.03 7.00 10.12
CA ASN A 381 -5.02 7.08 11.21
C ASN A 381 -6.04 5.91 11.24
N ASP A 382 -5.82 4.84 10.47
CA ASP A 382 -6.77 3.73 10.35
C ASP A 382 -6.36 2.49 11.16
N ILE A 383 -6.65 2.50 12.46
CA ILE A 383 -6.38 1.36 13.37
C ILE A 383 -7.08 0.07 12.90
N LYS A 384 -8.24 0.17 12.26
CA LYS A 384 -8.97 -1.01 11.77
C LYS A 384 -8.19 -1.72 10.67
N SER A 385 -7.59 -0.98 9.75
CA SER A 385 -6.70 -1.57 8.74
C SER A 385 -5.44 -2.17 9.37
N MET A 386 -4.89 -1.57 10.43
CA MET A 386 -3.75 -2.17 11.16
C MET A 386 -4.13 -3.50 11.82
N MET A 387 -5.30 -3.57 12.46
CA MET A 387 -5.81 -4.82 13.04
C MET A 387 -6.05 -5.90 11.99
N ASN A 388 -6.58 -5.53 10.81
CA ASN A 388 -6.73 -6.45 9.69
C ASN A 388 -5.37 -6.97 9.19
N LEU A 389 -4.33 -6.12 9.18
CA LEU A 389 -2.97 -6.55 8.83
C LEU A 389 -2.45 -7.57 9.85
N PHE A 390 -2.63 -7.33 11.15
CA PHE A 390 -2.22 -8.29 12.18
C PHE A 390 -2.97 -9.62 12.06
N GLU A 391 -4.26 -9.61 11.75
CA GLU A 391 -5.05 -10.82 11.52
C GLU A 391 -4.50 -11.63 10.32
N VAL A 392 -4.10 -10.95 9.25
CA VAL A 392 -3.50 -11.62 8.09
C VAL A 392 -2.14 -12.20 8.45
N LEU A 393 -1.29 -11.46 9.17
CA LEU A 393 0.03 -11.92 9.61
C LEU A 393 -0.06 -13.10 10.59
N SER A 394 -1.01 -13.09 11.52
CA SER A 394 -1.21 -14.20 12.46
C SER A 394 -1.60 -15.49 11.71
N LYS A 395 -2.46 -15.37 10.68
CA LYS A 395 -2.80 -16.50 9.79
C LYS A 395 -1.59 -17.06 9.04
N VAL A 396 -0.65 -16.20 8.61
CA VAL A 396 0.62 -16.64 8.02
C VAL A 396 1.46 -17.43 9.04
N ASP A 397 1.59 -16.90 10.25
CA ASP A 397 2.42 -17.50 11.31
C ASP A 397 1.87 -18.87 11.76
N CYS A 398 0.55 -18.99 11.94
CA CYS A 398 -0.11 -20.24 12.30
C CYS A 398 0.16 -21.36 11.28
N GLN A 399 0.18 -21.05 9.98
CA GLN A 399 0.45 -22.04 8.93
C GLN A 399 1.90 -22.55 8.98
N ASN A 400 2.82 -21.66 9.34
CA ASN A 400 4.24 -21.94 9.37
C ASN A 400 4.73 -22.48 10.72
N LYS A 401 3.82 -22.69 11.69
CA LYS A 401 4.10 -23.09 13.08
C LYS A 401 5.24 -22.26 13.69
N ASN A 402 5.31 -20.98 13.37
CA ASN A 402 6.35 -20.07 13.84
C ASN A 402 5.81 -18.63 13.85
N ASN A 403 6.02 -17.90 14.95
CA ASN A 403 5.63 -16.48 15.12
C ASN A 403 6.61 -15.54 14.40
N ARG A 404 6.81 -15.70 13.09
CA ARG A 404 7.91 -15.06 12.35
C ARG A 404 7.58 -13.67 11.83
N TYR A 405 6.32 -13.40 11.51
CA TYR A 405 5.94 -12.19 10.77
C TYR A 405 5.17 -11.20 11.64
N LEU A 406 4.22 -11.65 12.46
CA LEU A 406 3.43 -10.76 13.31
C LEU A 406 4.27 -10.12 14.41
N SER A 407 4.95 -10.95 15.21
CA SER A 407 5.65 -10.50 16.42
C SER A 407 6.65 -9.35 16.17
N PRO A 408 7.50 -9.41 15.12
CA PRO A 408 8.46 -8.34 14.86
C PRO A 408 7.81 -7.02 14.42
N ILE A 409 6.77 -7.08 13.59
CA ILE A 409 6.01 -5.91 13.16
C ILE A 409 5.29 -5.29 14.36
N PHE A 410 4.63 -6.11 15.17
CA PHE A 410 3.94 -5.67 16.38
C PHE A 410 4.92 -5.03 17.36
N LYS A 411 6.09 -5.64 17.57
CA LYS A 411 7.15 -5.12 18.45
C LYS A 411 7.60 -3.72 18.04
N ILE A 412 7.85 -3.46 16.75
CA ILE A 412 8.25 -2.12 16.26
C ILE A 412 7.19 -1.09 16.61
N LEU A 413 5.91 -1.39 16.33
CA LEU A 413 4.81 -0.48 16.62
C LEU A 413 4.64 -0.25 18.13
N PHE A 414 4.85 -1.29 18.93
CA PHE A 414 4.76 -1.22 20.38
C PHE A 414 5.94 -0.47 21.02
N GLU A 415 7.14 -0.54 20.44
CA GLU A 415 8.29 0.26 20.86
C GLU A 415 8.01 1.76 20.71
N HIS A 416 7.28 2.18 19.68
CA HIS A 416 6.87 3.58 19.51
C HIS A 416 5.93 4.09 20.61
N ILE A 417 5.13 3.22 21.26
CA ILE A 417 4.31 3.60 22.43
C ILE A 417 5.18 4.01 23.62
N ILE A 418 6.32 3.36 23.77
CA ILE A 418 7.17 3.43 24.97
C ILE A 418 8.23 4.51 24.83
N ASP A 419 8.51 4.94 23.60
CA ASP A 419 9.37 6.08 23.35
C ASP A 419 8.63 7.39 23.64
N ASP A 420 9.00 8.02 24.76
CA ASP A 420 8.45 9.29 25.22
C ASP A 420 8.49 10.40 24.16
N LYS A 421 9.42 10.34 23.19
CA LYS A 421 9.52 11.30 22.08
C LYS A 421 8.34 11.23 21.12
N ASN A 422 7.65 10.09 21.05
CA ASN A 422 6.57 9.85 20.10
C ASN A 422 5.18 10.07 20.71
N LYS A 423 5.10 10.53 21.96
CA LYS A 423 3.82 10.74 22.69
C LYS A 423 2.82 11.65 21.98
N GLU A 424 3.30 12.60 21.17
CA GLU A 424 2.43 13.54 20.48
C GLU A 424 1.84 12.99 19.17
N ASN A 425 2.41 11.91 18.63
CA ASN A 425 2.01 11.31 17.36
C ASN A 425 0.58 10.76 17.41
N ALA A 426 -0.24 11.12 16.42
CA ALA A 426 -1.66 10.79 16.39
C ALA A 426 -1.91 9.28 16.32
N PHE A 427 -1.16 8.57 15.45
CA PHE A 427 -1.24 7.12 15.36
C PHE A 427 -0.83 6.43 16.65
N VAL A 428 0.26 6.86 17.29
CA VAL A 428 0.75 6.25 18.54
C VAL A 428 -0.30 6.37 19.64
N LYS A 429 -0.99 7.51 19.76
CA LYS A 429 -2.10 7.70 20.71
C LYS A 429 -3.25 6.73 20.42
N LEU A 430 -3.71 6.69 19.16
CA LEU A 430 -4.79 5.79 18.75
C LEU A 430 -4.43 4.31 18.99
N PHE A 431 -3.17 3.94 18.72
CA PHE A 431 -2.66 2.59 18.92
C PHE A 431 -2.55 2.24 20.41
N TYR A 432 -2.05 3.16 21.24
CA TYR A 432 -2.01 3.05 22.69
C TYR A 432 -3.40 2.79 23.28
N ASP A 433 -4.39 3.60 22.90
CA ASP A 433 -5.76 3.44 23.37
C ASP A 433 -6.38 2.12 22.88
N SER A 434 -6.12 1.74 21.64
CA SER A 434 -6.58 0.46 21.11
C SER A 434 -6.00 -0.73 21.86
N MET A 435 -4.76 -0.65 22.34
CA MET A 435 -4.09 -1.73 23.07
C MET A 435 -4.58 -1.88 24.52
N LYS A 436 -5.20 -0.83 25.09
CA LYS A 436 -5.89 -0.91 26.40
C LYS A 436 -7.19 -1.69 26.38
N ASN A 437 -7.77 -1.92 25.20
CA ASN A 437 -9.04 -2.62 25.09
C ASN A 437 -8.92 -4.07 25.58
N ASN A 438 -9.83 -4.48 26.46
CA ASN A 438 -9.88 -5.84 26.98
C ASN A 438 -10.49 -6.86 25.98
N HIS A 439 -11.14 -6.39 24.92
CA HIS A 439 -11.80 -7.22 23.90
C HIS A 439 -10.93 -7.40 22.64
N LEU A 440 -9.62 -7.52 22.81
CA LEU A 440 -8.70 -7.82 21.70
C LEU A 440 -8.69 -9.31 21.36
N PRO A 441 -8.38 -9.69 20.11
CA PRO A 441 -8.16 -11.09 19.75
C PRO A 441 -7.05 -11.73 20.58
N GLU A 442 -7.17 -13.01 20.91
CA GLU A 442 -6.23 -13.74 21.80
C GLU A 442 -4.78 -13.66 21.31
N TYR A 443 -4.54 -13.76 20.00
CA TYR A 443 -3.19 -13.66 19.43
C TYR A 443 -2.55 -12.27 19.65
N ILE A 444 -3.35 -11.20 19.69
CA ILE A 444 -2.87 -9.85 20.03
C ILE A 444 -2.60 -9.72 21.52
N ILE A 445 -3.48 -10.27 22.37
CA ILE A 445 -3.28 -10.26 23.83
C ILE A 445 -1.97 -10.98 24.17
N ASN A 446 -1.73 -12.14 23.58
CA ASN A 446 -0.51 -12.91 23.80
C ASN A 446 0.74 -12.14 23.35
N GLU A 447 0.74 -11.56 22.14
CA GLU A 447 1.89 -10.74 21.68
C GLU A 447 2.11 -9.50 22.54
N ARG A 448 1.04 -8.78 22.91
CA ARG A 448 1.11 -7.61 23.80
C ARG A 448 1.72 -7.98 25.14
N ASN A 449 1.28 -9.07 25.76
CA ASN A 449 1.75 -9.52 27.06
C ASN A 449 3.22 -9.96 26.99
N ASN A 450 3.58 -10.75 25.97
CA ASN A 450 4.95 -11.21 25.74
C ASN A 450 5.91 -10.04 25.52
N ILE A 451 5.53 -9.08 24.67
CA ILE A 451 6.36 -7.91 24.37
C ILE A 451 6.49 -7.01 25.60
N SER A 452 5.40 -6.79 26.33
CA SER A 452 5.44 -6.03 27.59
C SER A 452 6.39 -6.67 28.59
N LYS A 453 6.32 -8.00 28.77
CA LYS A 453 7.22 -8.76 29.66
C LYS A 453 8.67 -8.59 29.22
N ASN A 454 8.95 -8.80 27.94
CA ASN A 454 10.30 -8.65 27.38
C ASN A 454 10.88 -7.24 27.57
N ILE A 455 10.06 -6.20 27.45
CA ILE A 455 10.52 -4.82 27.69
C ILE A 455 10.84 -4.60 29.17
N LEU A 456 9.99 -5.04 30.09
CA LEU A 456 10.27 -4.90 31.52
C LEU A 456 11.50 -5.72 31.95
N MET A 457 11.71 -6.87 31.31
CA MET A 457 12.87 -7.76 31.49
C MET A 457 14.12 -7.31 30.72
N SER A 458 14.11 -6.12 30.10
CA SER A 458 15.29 -5.58 29.40
C SER A 458 16.27 -4.83 30.32
N GLY A 459 15.82 -4.42 31.51
CA GLY A 459 16.64 -3.62 32.44
C GLY A 459 16.75 -2.13 32.08
N ASN A 460 16.09 -1.67 31.02
CA ASN A 460 16.04 -0.27 30.63
C ASN A 460 15.32 0.60 31.67
N LEU A 461 15.66 1.88 31.72
CA LEU A 461 14.93 2.86 32.52
C LEU A 461 13.60 3.17 31.85
N ILE A 462 12.51 3.09 32.61
CA ILE A 462 11.14 3.24 32.13
C ILE A 462 10.44 4.25 33.04
N THR A 463 9.64 5.15 32.46
CA THR A 463 8.86 6.12 33.25
C THR A 463 7.72 5.42 33.99
N ASN A 464 7.31 5.97 35.14
CA ASN A 464 6.25 5.39 35.97
C ASN A 464 4.93 5.16 35.20
N ASN A 465 4.58 6.07 34.30
CA ASN A 465 3.37 5.95 33.48
C ASN A 465 3.45 4.76 32.51
N ILE A 466 4.62 4.53 31.91
CA ILE A 466 4.84 3.39 31.01
C ILE A 466 4.90 2.10 31.82
N LEU A 467 5.55 2.11 32.98
CA LEU A 467 5.60 0.97 33.89
C LEU A 467 4.19 0.52 34.27
N GLU A 468 3.33 1.44 34.72
CA GLU A 468 1.93 1.15 35.04
C GLU A 468 1.18 0.58 33.83
N TYR A 469 1.38 1.18 32.65
CA TYR A 469 0.78 0.72 31.41
C TYR A 469 1.17 -0.72 31.05
N LEU A 470 2.47 -1.05 31.07
CA LEU A 470 2.96 -2.39 30.72
C LEU A 470 2.50 -3.45 31.72
N LEU A 471 2.53 -3.14 33.03
CA LEU A 471 2.09 -4.05 34.07
C LEU A 471 0.57 -4.30 34.01
N SER A 472 -0.22 -3.35 33.53
CA SER A 472 -1.69 -3.48 33.47
C SER A 472 -2.18 -4.64 32.58
N PHE A 473 -1.33 -5.17 31.70
CA PHE A 473 -1.66 -6.26 30.79
C PHE A 473 -1.29 -7.65 31.31
N MET A 474 -0.46 -7.72 32.34
CA MET A 474 0.17 -8.95 32.81
C MET A 474 -0.69 -9.65 33.86
N LYS A 475 -0.49 -10.97 33.96
CA LYS A 475 -1.01 -11.74 35.08
C LYS A 475 -0.08 -11.60 36.29
N LEU A 476 -0.58 -11.95 37.48
CA LEU A 476 0.16 -11.82 38.73
C LEU A 476 1.48 -12.61 38.69
N GLU A 477 1.45 -13.80 38.09
CA GLU A 477 2.60 -14.67 37.88
C GLU A 477 3.74 -13.97 37.12
N ASP A 478 3.43 -13.35 35.98
CA ASP A 478 4.40 -12.62 35.17
C ASP A 478 4.95 -11.39 35.91
N ILE A 479 4.09 -10.71 36.67
CA ILE A 479 4.47 -9.52 37.46
C ILE A 479 5.46 -9.88 38.56
N VAL A 480 5.28 -11.02 39.23
CA VAL A 480 6.22 -11.54 40.23
C VAL A 480 7.60 -11.79 39.60
N VAL A 481 7.64 -12.47 38.44
CA VAL A 481 8.88 -12.74 37.72
C VAL A 481 9.59 -11.44 37.35
N VAL A 482 8.86 -10.48 36.79
CA VAL A 482 9.40 -9.18 36.38
C VAL A 482 9.89 -8.36 37.58
N LEU A 483 9.17 -8.38 38.70
CA LEU A 483 9.57 -7.66 39.92
C LEU A 483 10.92 -8.18 40.44
N ILE A 484 11.05 -9.50 40.59
CA ILE A 484 12.28 -10.15 41.05
C ILE A 484 13.44 -9.83 40.11
N PHE A 485 13.22 -9.95 38.81
CA PHE A 485 14.21 -9.61 37.79
C PHE A 485 14.67 -8.16 37.92
N ARG A 486 13.74 -7.19 37.99
CA ARG A 486 14.08 -5.77 37.97
C ARG A 486 14.82 -5.34 39.23
N LEU A 487 14.47 -5.88 40.41
CA LEU A 487 15.19 -5.64 41.65
C LEU A 487 16.64 -6.11 41.57
N ALA A 488 16.84 -7.37 41.16
CA ALA A 488 18.18 -7.93 41.03
C ALA A 488 19.02 -7.22 39.96
N TYR A 489 18.40 -6.85 38.83
CA TYR A 489 19.06 -6.09 37.78
C TYR A 489 19.45 -4.68 38.24
N SER A 490 18.62 -4.02 39.05
CA SER A 490 18.89 -2.68 39.60
C SER A 490 20.14 -2.69 40.47
N GLU A 491 20.23 -3.65 41.40
CA GLU A 491 21.39 -3.80 42.27
C GLU A 491 22.67 -4.11 41.49
N ARG A 492 22.59 -5.01 40.51
CA ARG A 492 23.73 -5.34 39.64
C ARG A 492 24.24 -4.12 38.87
N SER A 493 23.32 -3.23 38.50
CA SER A 493 23.62 -2.01 37.75
C SER A 493 24.06 -0.84 38.66
N TYR A 494 24.24 -1.08 39.96
CA TYR A 494 24.53 -0.05 40.97
C TYR A 494 23.51 1.09 40.98
N ARG A 495 22.27 0.79 40.60
CA ARG A 495 21.14 1.72 40.68
C ARG A 495 20.51 1.62 42.07
N GLY A 496 19.83 2.68 42.50
CA GLY A 496 18.99 2.59 43.69
C GLY A 496 17.94 1.50 43.53
N VAL A 497 17.65 0.75 44.60
CA VAL A 497 16.82 -0.46 44.56
C VAL A 497 15.46 -0.20 43.89
N MET A 498 14.71 0.78 44.38
CA MET A 498 13.46 1.24 43.81
C MET A 498 13.13 2.65 44.30
N ALA A 499 12.66 3.53 43.41
CA ALA A 499 12.17 4.85 43.82
C ALA A 499 10.78 4.76 44.47
N ILE A 500 10.45 5.69 45.38
CA ILE A 500 9.17 5.70 46.09
C ILE A 500 7.98 5.76 45.12
N ASP A 501 8.07 6.55 44.06
CA ASP A 501 6.98 6.67 43.08
C ASP A 501 6.85 5.41 42.22
N GLU A 502 7.95 4.72 41.91
CA GLU A 502 7.91 3.41 41.28
C GLU A 502 7.24 2.37 42.19
N PHE A 503 7.59 2.37 43.48
CA PHE A 503 6.96 1.48 44.47
C PHE A 503 5.44 1.66 44.54
N LYS A 504 4.94 2.91 44.48
CA LYS A 504 3.49 3.20 44.45
C LYS A 504 2.82 2.58 43.23
N VAL A 505 3.46 2.60 42.07
CA VAL A 505 2.94 1.97 40.83
C VAL A 505 2.83 0.45 41.02
N TRP A 506 3.91 -0.21 41.47
CA TRP A 506 3.90 -1.65 41.75
C TRP A 506 2.80 -2.03 42.73
N LYS A 507 2.71 -1.32 43.85
CA LYS A 507 1.69 -1.54 44.88
C LYS A 507 0.28 -1.39 44.33
N SER A 508 0.02 -0.36 43.54
CA SER A 508 -1.28 -0.12 42.91
C SER A 508 -1.70 -1.28 41.99
N VAL A 509 -0.79 -1.75 41.13
CA VAL A 509 -1.09 -2.83 40.18
C VAL A 509 -1.27 -4.17 40.89
N ILE A 510 -0.35 -4.51 41.80
CA ILE A 510 -0.40 -5.79 42.52
C ILE A 510 -1.65 -5.88 43.39
N ASN A 511 -2.02 -4.81 44.12
CA ASN A 511 -3.23 -4.81 44.94
C ASN A 511 -4.51 -5.04 44.11
N LYS A 512 -4.59 -4.48 42.90
CA LYS A 512 -5.72 -4.72 41.99
C LYS A 512 -5.84 -6.17 41.55
N LEU A 513 -4.72 -6.90 41.45
CA LEU A 513 -4.68 -8.30 41.04
C LEU A 513 -4.91 -9.25 42.22
N ILE A 514 -4.30 -8.97 43.38
CA ILE A 514 -4.50 -9.78 44.60
C ILE A 514 -5.96 -9.69 45.07
N ALA A 515 -6.63 -8.56 44.86
CA ALA A 515 -8.08 -8.45 45.11
C ALA A 515 -8.92 -9.43 44.26
N ARG A 516 -8.36 -10.01 43.20
CA ARG A 516 -9.04 -10.96 42.29
C ARG A 516 -8.53 -12.40 42.43
N LYS A 517 -7.34 -12.61 42.99
CA LYS A 517 -6.68 -13.91 43.12
C LYS A 517 -5.86 -13.93 44.41
N ASP A 518 -6.02 -14.97 45.22
CA ASP A 518 -5.25 -15.08 46.46
C ASP A 518 -3.78 -15.38 46.13
N ILE A 519 -2.86 -14.69 46.78
CA ILE A 519 -1.42 -14.96 46.62
C ILE A 519 -1.06 -16.35 47.18
N ASP A 520 -1.84 -16.85 48.14
CA ASP A 520 -1.66 -18.20 48.68
C ASP A 520 -1.91 -19.29 47.62
N ASP A 521 -2.67 -19.00 46.55
CA ASP A 521 -2.84 -19.90 45.39
C ASP A 521 -1.52 -20.14 44.63
N LEU A 522 -0.55 -19.22 44.76
CA LEU A 522 0.77 -19.31 44.13
C LEU A 522 1.79 -20.06 45.01
N LYS A 523 1.40 -20.58 46.18
CA LYS A 523 2.24 -21.44 47.04
C LYS A 523 2.50 -22.84 46.43
N ASN A 524 1.82 -23.18 45.33
CA ASN A 524 1.94 -24.47 44.66
C ASN A 524 3.37 -24.71 44.12
N PRO A 525 4.00 -25.87 44.39
CA PRO A 525 5.31 -26.25 43.86
C PRO A 525 5.46 -26.04 42.35
N LYS A 526 4.39 -26.30 41.58
CA LYS A 526 4.39 -26.13 40.12
C LYS A 526 4.68 -24.69 39.70
N PHE A 527 4.11 -23.70 40.39
CA PHE A 527 4.39 -22.29 40.11
C PHE A 527 5.85 -21.93 40.45
N VAL A 528 6.36 -22.47 41.56
CA VAL A 528 7.76 -22.25 41.97
C VAL A 528 8.73 -22.80 40.92
N ASP A 529 8.45 -23.99 40.38
CA ASP A 529 9.25 -24.57 39.30
C ASP A 529 9.19 -23.72 38.03
N GLU A 530 8.02 -23.19 37.66
CA GLU A 530 7.85 -22.27 36.53
C GLU A 530 8.61 -20.95 36.74
N LEU A 531 8.49 -20.34 37.92
CA LEU A 531 9.22 -19.13 38.31
C LEU A 531 10.75 -19.34 38.22
N CYS A 532 11.25 -20.45 38.77
CA CYS A 532 12.67 -20.78 38.73
C CYS A 532 13.16 -20.98 37.29
N ASN A 533 12.38 -21.66 36.46
CA ASN A 533 12.71 -21.88 35.05
C ASN A 533 12.72 -20.57 34.24
N GLU A 534 11.79 -19.66 34.49
CA GLU A 534 11.80 -18.36 33.82
C GLU A 534 12.97 -17.48 34.24
N ILE A 535 13.31 -17.47 35.53
CA ILE A 535 14.47 -16.71 36.03
C ILE A 535 15.78 -17.32 35.53
N SER A 536 15.91 -18.64 35.51
CA SER A 536 17.13 -19.34 35.05
C SER A 536 17.38 -19.16 33.55
N THR A 537 16.34 -18.91 32.76
CA THR A 537 16.44 -18.63 31.32
C THR A 537 16.57 -17.14 31.00
N SER A 538 16.46 -16.26 32.01
CA SER A 538 16.54 -14.81 31.84
C SER A 538 17.98 -14.28 31.91
N TYR A 539 18.16 -12.98 31.62
CA TYR A 539 19.46 -12.32 31.69
C TYR A 539 20.06 -12.21 33.10
N VAL A 540 19.31 -12.50 34.18
CA VAL A 540 19.79 -12.44 35.57
C VAL A 540 20.18 -13.80 36.14
N SER A 541 20.06 -14.87 35.36
CA SER A 541 20.28 -16.26 35.79
C SER A 541 21.67 -16.53 36.37
N HIS A 542 22.68 -15.74 35.98
CA HIS A 542 24.04 -15.87 36.47
C HIS A 542 24.28 -15.24 37.85
N PHE A 543 23.26 -14.60 38.45
CA PHE A 543 23.34 -14.07 39.82
C PHE A 543 22.08 -14.29 40.66
N ILE A 544 20.97 -14.74 40.07
CA ILE A 544 19.86 -15.28 40.85
C ILE A 544 19.85 -16.80 40.69
N ILE A 545 20.31 -17.50 41.72
CA ILE A 545 20.36 -18.96 41.76
C ILE A 545 18.98 -19.50 42.12
N GLU A 546 18.58 -20.60 41.47
CA GLU A 546 17.29 -21.27 41.71
C GLU A 546 17.04 -21.54 43.19
N GLU A 547 18.04 -22.00 43.92
CA GLU A 547 17.97 -22.25 45.37
C GLU A 547 17.55 -20.99 46.15
N PHE A 548 18.09 -19.82 45.81
CA PHE A 548 17.68 -18.56 46.42
C PHE A 548 16.24 -18.19 46.04
N VAL A 549 15.83 -18.37 44.78
CA VAL A 549 14.45 -18.07 44.34
C VAL A 549 13.44 -18.90 45.11
N ARG A 550 13.71 -20.20 45.27
CA ARG A 550 12.87 -21.12 46.04
C ARG A 550 12.77 -20.68 47.50
N TRP A 551 13.92 -20.43 48.15
CA TRP A 551 13.94 -19.98 49.53
C TRP A 551 13.17 -18.65 49.70
N MET A 552 13.46 -17.67 48.83
CA MET A 552 12.81 -16.36 48.84
C MET A 552 11.29 -16.51 48.72
N TRP A 553 10.81 -17.29 47.75
CA TRP A 553 9.38 -17.49 47.54
C TRP A 553 8.67 -18.13 48.73
N TYR A 554 9.20 -19.24 49.27
CA TYR A 554 8.59 -19.91 50.42
C TYR A 554 8.61 -19.03 51.68
N SER A 555 9.68 -18.23 51.85
CA SER A 555 9.79 -17.33 53.00
C SER A 555 8.70 -16.24 53.04
N LEU A 556 8.07 -15.89 51.91
CA LEU A 556 6.97 -14.90 51.85
C LEU A 556 5.73 -15.37 52.64
N PHE A 557 5.58 -16.68 52.83
CA PHE A 557 4.44 -17.31 53.53
C PHE A 557 4.76 -17.68 54.99
N GLU A 558 5.85 -17.15 55.53
CA GLU A 558 6.31 -17.35 56.91
C GLU A 558 6.65 -16.00 57.54
N ASN A 559 6.69 -15.92 58.88
CA ASN A 559 7.13 -14.72 59.57
C ASN A 559 8.62 -14.48 59.31
N PHE A 560 9.01 -13.22 59.06
CA PHE A 560 10.42 -12.86 58.92
C PHE A 560 11.02 -12.51 60.29
N ASP A 561 11.44 -13.56 61.00
CA ASP A 561 12.06 -13.50 62.33
C ASP A 561 13.60 -13.56 62.27
N GLU A 562 14.27 -13.56 63.43
CA GLU A 562 15.74 -13.65 63.53
C GLU A 562 16.27 -14.89 62.81
N LYS A 563 15.56 -16.03 62.90
CA LYS A 563 15.97 -17.28 62.23
C LYS A 563 15.96 -17.12 60.71
N LYS A 564 14.91 -16.53 60.14
CA LYS A 564 14.84 -16.24 58.70
C LYS A 564 15.87 -15.21 58.25
N TYR A 565 16.19 -14.25 59.09
CA TYR A 565 17.28 -13.32 58.81
C TYR A 565 18.65 -14.02 58.83
N GLU A 566 18.93 -14.89 59.79
CA GLU A 566 20.15 -15.70 59.81
C GLU A 566 20.25 -16.61 58.57
N GLU A 567 19.14 -17.24 58.14
CA GLU A 567 19.06 -17.97 56.87
C GLU A 567 19.40 -17.07 55.66
N PHE A 568 18.83 -15.87 55.58
CA PHE A 568 19.08 -14.90 54.50
C PHE A 568 20.56 -14.49 54.42
N VAL A 569 21.21 -14.26 55.57
CA VAL A 569 22.63 -13.91 55.67
C VAL A 569 23.49 -15.08 55.20
N LYS A 570 23.20 -16.28 55.70
CA LYS A 570 23.93 -17.51 55.34
C LYS A 570 23.90 -17.79 53.83
N LEU A 571 22.75 -17.62 53.18
CA LEU A 571 22.64 -17.75 51.71
C LEU A 571 23.55 -16.77 50.96
N GLY A 572 23.84 -15.60 51.53
CA GLY A 572 24.81 -14.66 50.98
C GLY A 572 26.26 -15.09 51.19
N GLU A 573 26.59 -15.63 52.37
CA GLU A 573 27.93 -16.15 52.71
C GLU A 573 28.30 -17.38 51.88
N GLU A 574 27.32 -18.24 51.58
CA GLU A 574 27.46 -19.42 50.73
C GLU A 574 27.49 -19.10 49.23
N GLY A 575 27.32 -17.82 48.86
CA GLY A 575 27.31 -17.38 47.46
C GLY A 575 26.05 -17.77 46.68
N ILE A 576 25.00 -18.24 47.35
CA ILE A 576 23.72 -18.64 46.76
C ILE A 576 22.86 -17.38 46.44
N ARG A 577 22.93 -16.36 47.31
CA ARG A 577 22.30 -15.05 47.11
C ARG A 577 23.31 -14.02 46.61
N ILE A 578 23.22 -13.65 45.33
CA ILE A 578 24.11 -12.67 44.69
C ILE A 578 23.29 -11.48 44.17
N ASN A 579 23.75 -10.25 44.41
CA ASN A 579 23.10 -9.01 43.92
C ASN A 579 21.59 -8.91 44.25
N PHE A 580 21.21 -9.38 45.44
CA PHE A 580 19.85 -9.26 45.96
C PHE A 580 19.89 -8.93 47.47
N SER A 581 19.87 -7.65 47.80
CA SER A 581 20.00 -7.11 49.16
C SER A 581 18.76 -7.36 50.02
N LEU A 582 18.90 -7.06 51.32
CA LEU A 582 17.78 -7.10 52.25
C LEU A 582 16.69 -6.11 51.85
N ASP A 583 17.05 -4.94 51.31
CA ASP A 583 16.09 -3.93 50.85
C ASP A 583 15.22 -4.45 49.72
N SER A 584 15.82 -5.09 48.71
CA SER A 584 15.09 -5.76 47.62
C SER A 584 14.13 -6.82 48.16
N TYR A 585 14.60 -7.64 49.11
CA TYR A 585 13.77 -8.67 49.74
C TYR A 585 12.58 -8.07 50.52
N ILE A 586 12.82 -6.99 51.27
CA ILE A 586 11.76 -6.27 52.00
C ILE A 586 10.73 -5.70 51.02
N ILE A 587 11.15 -5.13 49.89
CA ILE A 587 10.23 -4.63 48.86
C ILE A 587 9.34 -5.76 48.33
N VAL A 588 9.91 -6.93 48.02
CA VAL A 588 9.12 -8.11 47.60
C VAL A 588 8.10 -8.48 48.67
N ARG A 589 8.50 -8.55 49.95
CA ARG A 589 7.57 -8.82 51.06
C ARG A 589 6.45 -7.79 51.17
N LEU A 590 6.79 -6.50 51.12
CA LEU A 590 5.81 -5.41 51.26
C LEU A 590 4.79 -5.39 50.10
N LEU A 591 5.17 -5.85 48.92
CA LEU A 591 4.31 -5.88 47.75
C LEU A 591 3.48 -7.17 47.65
N LEU A 592 4.02 -8.32 48.08
CA LEU A 592 3.43 -9.63 47.83
C LEU A 592 2.90 -10.36 49.07
N CYS A 593 3.38 -10.07 50.28
CA CYS A 593 2.91 -10.77 51.48
C CYS A 593 1.48 -10.35 51.87
N ASN A 594 0.66 -11.32 52.24
CA ASN A 594 -0.59 -11.07 52.96
C ASN A 594 -0.30 -10.31 54.27
N TYR A 595 -1.20 -9.41 54.66
CA TYR A 595 -1.07 -8.53 55.85
C TYR A 595 -0.47 -9.21 57.10
N PRO A 596 -0.87 -10.45 57.50
CA PRO A 596 -0.26 -11.14 58.65
C PRO A 596 1.25 -11.37 58.54
N TYR A 597 1.75 -11.67 57.34
CA TYR A 597 3.18 -11.95 57.09
C TYR A 597 3.97 -10.69 56.70
N SER A 598 3.28 -9.58 56.41
CA SER A 598 3.91 -8.31 56.04
C SER A 598 4.62 -7.62 57.20
N SER A 599 4.26 -7.97 58.44
CA SER A 599 4.87 -7.38 59.63
C SER A 599 6.27 -7.96 59.86
N LEU A 600 7.27 -7.08 59.89
CA LEU A 600 8.62 -7.44 60.33
C LEU A 600 8.57 -7.53 61.87
N HIS A 601 8.58 -8.74 62.42
CA HIS A 601 8.63 -8.96 63.87
C HIS A 601 10.03 -8.63 64.41
N THR A 602 10.35 -7.33 64.48
CA THR A 602 11.66 -6.80 64.88
C THR A 602 11.91 -6.84 66.38
N TYR A 603 10.90 -7.19 67.19
CA TYR A 603 11.01 -7.26 68.65
C TYR A 603 11.94 -8.40 69.12
N GLU A 604 12.17 -9.42 68.29
CA GLU A 604 12.96 -10.62 68.65
C GLU A 604 14.40 -10.63 68.12
N PHE A 605 14.82 -9.57 67.41
CA PHE A 605 16.16 -9.48 66.85
C PHE A 605 17.22 -9.16 67.92
N LYS A 606 18.38 -9.83 67.86
CA LYS A 606 19.52 -9.50 68.76
C LYS A 606 20.00 -8.07 68.49
N ASP A 607 20.40 -7.32 69.53
CA ASP A 607 20.78 -5.89 69.39
C ASP A 607 21.91 -5.63 68.38
N LYS A 608 22.81 -6.60 68.16
CA LYS A 608 23.85 -6.54 67.11
C LYS A 608 23.30 -6.51 65.68
N ASN A 609 22.13 -7.11 65.45
CA ASN A 609 21.49 -7.20 64.13
C ASN A 609 20.50 -6.05 63.90
N LYS A 610 20.03 -5.37 64.96
CA LYS A 610 19.21 -4.15 64.86
C LYS A 610 19.94 -2.98 64.17
N ASN A 611 21.27 -2.89 64.30
CA ASN A 611 22.09 -1.79 63.77
C ASN A 611 22.63 -2.02 62.34
N LYS A 612 22.51 -3.24 61.79
CA LYS A 612 22.94 -3.59 60.42
C LYS A 612 21.83 -3.42 59.38
N LYS A 613 20.70 -2.85 59.82
CA LYS A 613 19.48 -2.63 59.05
C LYS A 613 19.46 -1.23 58.46
#